data_AF-A0A364LTG3-F1
#
_entry.id   AF-A0A364LTG3-F1
#
_cell.length_a   1.000
_cell.length_b   1.000
_cell.length_c   1.000
_cell.angle_alpha   90.00
_cell.angle_beta   90.00
_cell.angle_gamma   90.00
#
_symmetry.space_group_name_H-M   'P 1'
#
loop_
_entity.id
_entity.type
_entity.pdbx_description
1 polymer ?
#
loop_
_entity_poly.entity_id
_entity_poly.type
_entity_poly.pdbx_seq_one_letter_code
_entity_poly.pdbx_strand_id
1 'polypeptide(L)'
;MFQDSARDVRVEDNRFLAAELRQTDGNWRFARVDLNEHIGNENGHFQWGGRNFSETARNVHFGFEGGAHVPVLRAELRTPAGTWEPRDVNLDERVFNNNGHFEFQY
;
A
#
# COMPACT_ATOMS: atom_id res chain seq x y z
N MET A 1 4.09 2.09 14.66
CA MET A 1 3.54 2.36 13.32
C MET A 1 3.34 1.02 12.61
N PHE A 2 2.70 0.96 11.44
CA PHE A 2 2.34 -0.31 10.78
C PHE A 2 3.56 -1.25 10.61
N GLN A 3 4.67 -0.70 10.12
CA GLN A 3 5.97 -1.37 9.98
C GLN A 3 6.54 -1.98 11.27
N ASP A 4 6.21 -1.46 12.46
CA ASP A 4 6.70 -2.03 13.74
C ASP A 4 5.92 -3.29 14.17
N SER A 5 4.76 -3.52 13.56
CA SER A 5 3.81 -4.58 13.91
C SER A 5 3.44 -5.46 12.72
N ALA A 6 4.18 -5.32 11.63
CA ALA A 6 4.02 -6.07 10.39
C ALA A 6 5.36 -6.68 9.98
N ARG A 7 5.33 -7.87 9.39
CA ARG A 7 6.51 -8.52 8.77
C ARG A 7 6.12 -9.23 7.48
N ASP A 8 7.12 -9.59 6.68
CA ASP A 8 6.95 -10.20 5.36
C ASP A 8 5.99 -9.41 4.44
N VAL A 9 6.03 -8.08 4.58
CA VAL A 9 5.19 -7.13 3.85
C VAL A 9 5.56 -7.14 2.37
N ARG A 10 4.56 -7.32 1.51
CA ARG A 10 4.73 -7.38 0.06
C ARG A 10 3.46 -6.98 -0.68
N VAL A 11 3.62 -6.65 -1.95
CA VAL A 11 2.50 -6.47 -2.88
C VAL A 11 2.41 -7.67 -3.83
N GLU A 12 1.22 -8.25 -3.91
CA GLU A 12 0.87 -9.38 -4.76
C GLU A 12 -0.09 -8.91 -5.87
N ASP A 13 0.03 -9.47 -7.07
CA ASP A 13 -0.81 -9.16 -8.25
C ASP A 13 -1.00 -7.65 -8.51
N ASN A 14 0.04 -6.85 -8.25
CA ASN A 14 0.07 -5.39 -8.39
C ASN A 14 -0.92 -4.59 -7.54
N ARG A 15 -1.72 -5.22 -6.68
CA ARG A 15 -2.79 -4.52 -5.93
C ARG A 15 -3.03 -5.04 -4.53
N PHE A 16 -2.61 -6.25 -4.19
CA PHE A 16 -2.90 -6.80 -2.88
C PHE A 16 -1.74 -6.57 -1.94
N LEU A 17 -1.98 -5.86 -0.85
CA LEU A 17 -1.01 -5.76 0.24
C LEU A 17 -1.17 -6.99 1.14
N ALA A 18 -0.09 -7.75 1.30
CA ALA A 18 -0.04 -8.93 2.14
C ALA A 18 1.07 -8.79 3.19
N ALA A 19 0.79 -9.21 4.42
CA ALA A 19 1.76 -9.18 5.52
C ALA A 19 1.34 -10.16 6.63
N GLU A 20 2.27 -10.52 7.50
CA GLU A 20 1.94 -11.02 8.83
C GLU A 20 1.81 -9.86 9.81
N LEU A 21 0.66 -9.74 10.46
CA LEU A 21 0.32 -8.67 11.37
C LEU A 21 0.24 -9.19 12.80
N ARG A 22 0.85 -8.45 13.73
CA ARG A 22 0.86 -8.80 15.14
C ARG A 22 -0.51 -8.55 15.77
N GLN A 23 -1.03 -9.54 16.48
CA GLN A 23 -2.25 -9.46 17.29
C GLN A 23 -1.96 -8.95 18.71
N THR A 24 -2.99 -8.53 19.44
CA THR A 24 -2.85 -8.02 20.82
C THR A 24 -2.41 -9.07 21.82
N ASP A 25 -2.68 -10.34 21.54
CA ASP A 25 -2.19 -11.50 22.32
C ASP A 25 -0.72 -11.85 22.01
N GLY A 26 -0.09 -11.16 21.07
CA GLY A 26 1.29 -11.37 20.65
C GLY A 26 1.48 -12.39 19.52
N ASN A 27 0.41 -13.07 19.08
CA ASN A 27 0.46 -13.96 17.93
C ASN A 27 0.57 -13.18 16.62
N TRP A 28 0.93 -13.88 15.55
CA TRP A 28 1.01 -13.32 14.20
C TRP A 28 -0.08 -13.92 13.33
N ARG A 29 -0.74 -13.06 12.56
CA ARG A 29 -1.79 -13.44 11.63
C ARG A 29 -1.43 -12.98 10.23
N PHE A 30 -1.54 -13.90 9.27
CA PHE A 30 -1.51 -13.52 7.87
C PHE A 30 -2.75 -12.69 7.51
N ALA A 31 -2.52 -11.52 6.93
CA ALA A 31 -3.55 -10.63 6.42
C ALA A 31 -3.24 -10.25 4.96
N ARG A 32 -4.31 -10.03 4.20
CA ARG A 32 -4.25 -9.60 2.80
C ARG A 32 -5.42 -8.65 2.53
N VAL A 33 -5.17 -7.54 1.85
CA VAL A 33 -6.19 -6.54 1.51
C VAL A 33 -5.99 -6.02 0.08
N ASP A 34 -7.08 -5.69 -0.60
CA ASP A 34 -7.03 -5.10 -1.94
C ASP A 34 -6.83 -3.58 -1.85
N LEU A 35 -5.68 -3.09 -2.30
CA LEU A 35 -5.38 -1.65 -2.33
C LEU A 35 -6.28 -0.89 -3.31
N ASN A 36 -6.91 -1.56 -4.29
CA ASN A 36 -7.89 -0.90 -5.16
C ASN A 36 -9.13 -0.42 -4.40
N GLU A 37 -9.42 -0.96 -3.21
CA GLU A 37 -10.55 -0.49 -2.40
C GLU A 37 -10.25 0.83 -1.68
N HIS A 38 -8.97 1.23 -1.61
CA HIS A 38 -8.49 2.35 -0.81
C HIS A 38 -7.64 3.37 -1.56
N ILE A 39 -7.08 3.00 -2.72
CA ILE A 39 -6.17 3.84 -3.49
C ILE A 39 -6.69 3.96 -4.93
N GLY A 40 -6.79 5.21 -5.38
CA GLY A 40 -7.06 5.58 -6.77
C GLY A 40 -5.86 6.22 -7.46
N ASN A 41 -6.01 6.44 -8.77
CA ASN A 41 -5.12 7.27 -9.57
C ASN A 41 -5.87 8.56 -9.96
N GLU A 42 -5.56 9.67 -9.28
CA GLU A 42 -6.11 11.00 -9.58
C GLU A 42 -5.10 11.77 -10.44
N ASN A 43 -5.39 11.89 -11.72
CA ASN A 43 -4.58 12.63 -12.69
C ASN A 43 -3.07 12.25 -12.72
N GLY A 44 -2.74 10.98 -12.50
CA GLY A 44 -1.35 10.51 -12.44
C GLY A 44 -0.73 10.60 -11.05
N HIS A 45 -1.53 10.63 -9.98
CA HIS A 45 -1.09 10.64 -8.60
C HIS A 45 -1.89 9.64 -7.76
N PHE A 46 -1.23 8.99 -6.79
CA PHE A 46 -1.94 8.16 -5.82
C PHE A 46 -2.90 9.01 -4.99
N GLN A 47 -4.12 8.50 -4.78
CA GLN A 47 -5.15 9.17 -3.99
C GLN A 47 -5.77 8.19 -2.99
N TRP A 48 -5.55 8.46 -1.70
CA TRP A 48 -6.25 7.74 -0.62
C TRP A 48 -7.76 8.01 -0.66
N GLY A 49 -8.56 6.98 -0.41
CA GLY A 49 -10.03 7.02 -0.54
C GLY A 49 -10.53 6.94 -1.98
N GLY A 50 -9.64 7.00 -2.98
CA GLY A 50 -9.93 6.67 -4.36
C GLY A 50 -10.09 5.16 -4.56
N ARG A 51 -10.27 4.74 -5.82
CA ARG A 51 -10.40 3.32 -6.18
C ARG A 51 -9.64 2.95 -7.43
N ASN A 52 -9.31 1.66 -7.53
CA ASN A 52 -8.84 1.01 -8.75
C ASN A 52 -7.56 1.61 -9.37
N PHE A 53 -6.61 2.09 -8.56
CA PHE A 53 -5.36 2.63 -9.11
C PHE A 53 -4.66 1.65 -10.08
N SER A 54 -4.70 0.35 -9.79
CA SER A 54 -4.00 -0.66 -10.56
C SER A 54 -4.50 -0.81 -12.01
N GLU A 55 -5.72 -0.36 -12.32
CA GLU A 55 -6.24 -0.36 -13.70
C GLU A 55 -5.48 0.61 -14.61
N THR A 56 -4.86 1.62 -14.02
CA THR A 56 -4.09 2.66 -14.72
C THR A 56 -2.69 2.83 -14.15
N ALA A 57 -2.16 1.76 -13.55
CA ALA A 57 -0.80 1.68 -13.03
C ALA A 57 0.00 0.57 -13.72
N ARG A 58 1.32 0.72 -13.75
CA ARG A 58 2.25 -0.34 -14.18
C ARG A 58 3.53 -0.29 -13.35
N ASN A 59 4.32 -1.37 -13.42
CA ASN A 59 5.57 -1.50 -12.66
C ASN A 59 5.37 -1.28 -11.14
N VAL A 60 4.26 -1.81 -10.61
CA VAL A 60 3.93 -1.69 -9.19
C VAL A 60 4.90 -2.52 -8.37
N HIS A 61 5.56 -1.90 -7.40
CA HIS A 61 6.47 -2.57 -6.49
C HIS A 61 6.43 -1.91 -5.11
N PHE A 62 6.85 -2.68 -4.12
CA PHE A 62 6.89 -2.27 -2.73
C PHE A 62 8.32 -2.38 -2.19
N GLY A 63 8.72 -1.44 -1.36
CA GLY A 63 10.01 -1.46 -0.70
C GLY A 63 10.01 -0.65 0.58
N PHE A 64 10.90 -1.03 1.50
CA PHE A 64 11.22 -0.21 2.66
C PHE A 64 12.36 0.74 2.32
N GLU A 65 12.17 2.03 2.57
CA GLU A 65 13.12 3.07 2.14
C GLU A 65 13.61 3.95 3.29
N GLY A 66 14.84 4.44 3.14
CA GLY A 66 15.49 5.35 4.08
C GLY A 66 15.86 4.71 5.42
N GLY A 67 16.52 5.50 6.28
CA GLY A 67 16.94 5.05 7.62
C GLY A 67 15.77 4.79 8.58
N ALA A 68 14.58 5.32 8.28
CA ALA A 68 13.37 5.13 9.07
C ALA A 68 12.55 3.90 8.65
N HIS A 69 13.00 3.13 7.64
CA HIS A 69 12.32 1.92 7.16
C HIS A 69 10.86 2.17 6.76
N VAL A 70 10.64 3.17 5.91
CA VAL A 70 9.30 3.62 5.49
C VAL A 70 8.74 2.67 4.43
N PRO A 71 7.52 2.11 4.58
CA PRO A 71 6.90 1.22 3.61
C PRO A 71 6.31 1.99 2.42
N VAL A 72 7.03 2.01 1.31
CA VAL A 72 6.68 2.80 0.12
C VAL A 72 6.13 1.88 -0.98
N LEU A 73 4.95 2.23 -1.49
CA LEU A 73 4.40 1.68 -2.74
C LEU A 73 4.81 2.58 -3.90
N ARG A 74 5.42 2.01 -4.93
CA ARG A 74 5.82 2.72 -6.16
C ARG A 74 5.10 2.14 -7.37
N ALA A 75 4.74 3.00 -8.31
CA ALA A 75 4.22 2.61 -9.61
C ALA A 75 4.42 3.73 -10.64
N GLU A 76 4.31 3.41 -11.93
CA GLU A 76 4.05 4.43 -12.94
C GLU A 76 2.53 4.57 -13.12
N LEU A 77 2.00 5.77 -12.92
CA LEU A 77 0.57 6.07 -13.02
C LEU A 77 0.27 6.83 -14.31
N ARG A 78 -0.83 6.47 -14.97
CA ARG A 78 -1.27 7.12 -16.20
C ARG A 78 -1.91 8.48 -15.90
N THR A 79 -1.48 9.53 -16.59
CA THR A 79 -2.10 10.86 -16.54
C THR A 79 -3.27 10.97 -17.51
N PRO A 80 -4.11 12.02 -17.44
CA PRO A 80 -5.18 12.27 -18.42
C PRO A 80 -4.65 12.47 -19.84
N ALA A 81 -3.42 12.98 -19.98
CA ALA A 81 -2.74 13.13 -21.27
C ALA A 81 -2.24 11.79 -21.85
N GLY A 82 -2.37 10.70 -21.08
CA GLY A 82 -1.92 9.36 -21.48
C GLY A 82 -0.44 9.09 -21.24
N THR A 83 0.29 10.03 -20.62
CA THR A 83 1.68 9.82 -20.18
C THR A 83 1.71 8.93 -18.94
N TRP A 84 2.84 8.25 -18.73
CA TRP A 84 3.07 7.42 -17.54
C TRP A 84 4.13 8.10 -16.69
N GLU A 85 3.80 8.37 -15.43
CA GLU A 85 4.72 9.08 -14.54
C GLU A 85 5.02 8.25 -13.29
N PRO A 86 6.30 8.15 -12.87
CA PRO A 86 6.67 7.47 -11.66
C PRO A 86 6.09 8.23 -10.46
N ARG A 87 5.46 7.48 -9.56
CA ARG A 87 4.85 7.96 -8.33
C ARG A 87 5.10 6.99 -7.21
N ASP A 88 5.04 7.54 -6.01
CA ASP A 88 5.11 6.78 -4.77
C ASP A 88 4.10 7.28 -3.75
N VAL A 89 3.75 6.40 -2.83
CA VAL A 89 2.92 6.70 -1.68
C VAL A 89 3.43 5.93 -0.47
N ASN A 90 3.52 6.61 0.67
CA ASN A 90 3.89 6.00 1.93
C ASN A 90 2.67 5.32 2.54
N LEU A 91 2.73 3.99 2.72
CA LEU A 91 1.62 3.23 3.28
C LEU A 91 1.41 3.52 4.78
N ASP A 92 2.44 3.95 5.51
CA ASP A 92 2.29 4.31 6.94
C ASP A 92 1.38 5.52 7.16
N GLU A 93 1.11 6.32 6.13
CA GLU A 93 0.24 7.48 6.26
C GLU A 93 -1.18 7.07 6.67
N ARG A 94 -1.69 5.98 6.08
CA ARG A 94 -3.10 5.59 6.22
C ARG A 94 -3.32 4.12 6.54
N VAL A 95 -2.31 3.25 6.46
CA VAL A 95 -2.42 1.82 6.75
C VAL A 95 -1.97 1.54 8.17
N PHE A 96 -2.83 0.84 8.92
CA PHE A 96 -2.60 0.48 10.31
C PHE A 96 -2.85 -1.02 10.52
N ASN A 97 -2.21 -1.57 11.55
CA ASN A 97 -2.52 -2.91 12.05
C ASN A 97 -3.47 -2.79 13.25
N ASN A 98 -4.67 -3.35 13.13
CA ASN A 98 -5.66 -3.45 14.19
C ASN A 98 -5.89 -4.92 14.53
N ASN A 99 -5.20 -5.40 15.57
CA ASN A 99 -5.29 -6.77 16.08
C ASN A 99 -5.17 -7.87 14.98
N GLY A 100 -4.18 -7.75 14.10
CA GLY A 100 -3.94 -8.71 13.02
C GLY A 100 -4.76 -8.44 11.75
N HIS A 101 -5.39 -7.28 11.63
CA HIS A 101 -6.13 -6.84 10.45
C HIS A 101 -5.56 -5.53 9.91
N PHE A 102 -5.59 -5.36 8.59
CA PHE A 102 -5.37 -4.05 7.99
C PHE A 102 -6.56 -3.14 8.28
N GLU A 103 -6.26 -1.94 8.75
CA GLU A 103 -7.21 -0.84 8.92
C GLU A 103 -6.71 0.38 8.15
N PHE A 104 -7.64 1.12 7.53
CA PHE A 104 -7.34 2.29 6.73
C PHE A 104 -8.06 3.51 7.30
N GLN A 105 -7.37 4.65 7.39
CA GLN A 105 -7.96 5.91 7.89
C GLN A 105 -7.71 7.04 6.89
N TYR A 106 -8.76 7.70 6.40
CA TYR A 106 -8.64 8.84 5.49
C TYR A 106 -9.61 9.99 5.74
#